data_AF-G2G6C2-F1
#
_entry.id   AF-G2G6C2-F1
#
_cell.length_a   1.000
_cell.length_b   1.000
_cell.length_c   1.000
_cell.angle_alpha   90.00
_cell.angle_beta   90.00
_cell.angle_gamma   90.00
#
_symmetry.space_group_name_H-M   'P 1'
#
loop_
_entity.id
_entity.type
_entity.pdbx_description
1 polymer ?
#
loop_
_entity_poly.entity_id
_entity_poly.type
_entity_poly.pdbx_seq_one_letter_code
_entity_poly.pdbx_strand_id
1 'polypeptide(L)'
;MPNTQARPEIVVLLCDTDVERRLETGKWYHLDGRPFSKDEQSLIRKVTRDDFAEARTQHKRYEDYRRTMDEAPDALDQFLAPFWERLAVKRLGNVVELMNEDERAELDHLLGLIVDPIRPFTPYAF
;
A
#
# COMPACT_ATOMS: atom_id res chain seq x y z
N MET A 1 7.35 -0.37 33.17
CA MET A 1 6.24 0.37 32.53
C MET A 1 5.31 -0.64 31.90
N PRO A 2 3.98 -0.47 31.92
CA PRO A 2 3.10 -1.39 31.21
C PRO A 2 3.47 -1.34 29.74
N ASN A 3 3.59 -2.51 29.13
CA ASN A 3 3.89 -2.72 27.73
C ASN A 3 2.74 -2.11 26.93
N THR A 4 2.83 -0.84 26.56
CA THR A 4 1.73 -0.12 25.91
C THR A 4 1.83 -0.41 24.43
N GLN A 5 1.37 -1.62 24.06
CA GLN A 5 1.27 -2.04 22.68
C GLN A 5 0.01 -1.40 22.08
N ALA A 6 0.12 -0.94 20.82
CA ALA A 6 -1.03 -0.45 20.07
C ALA A 6 -2.13 -1.51 20.04
N ARG A 7 -3.38 -1.08 20.24
CA ARG A 7 -4.56 -1.95 20.26
C ARG A 7 -5.12 -2.08 18.84
N PRO A 8 -5.07 -3.27 18.22
CA PRO A 8 -5.44 -3.43 16.81
C PRO A 8 -6.84 -2.93 16.47
N GLU A 9 -7.82 -3.13 17.34
CA GLU A 9 -9.20 -2.68 17.12
C GLU A 9 -9.33 -1.15 17.06
N ILE A 10 -8.48 -0.42 17.80
CA ILE A 10 -8.44 1.05 17.75
C ILE A 10 -7.67 1.51 16.52
N VAL A 11 -6.57 0.83 16.17
CA VAL A 11 -5.80 1.13 14.96
C VAL A 11 -6.66 0.99 13.71
N VAL A 12 -7.44 -0.10 13.61
CA VAL A 12 -8.39 -0.31 12.50
C VAL A 12 -9.39 0.85 12.40
N LEU A 13 -9.97 1.28 13.53
CA LEU A 13 -10.89 2.43 13.56
C LEU A 13 -10.23 3.74 13.15
N LEU A 14 -8.98 3.98 13.56
CA LEU A 14 -8.23 5.17 13.16
C LEU A 14 -7.96 5.18 11.65
N CYS A 15 -7.60 4.03 11.09
CA CYS A 15 -7.35 3.84 9.67
C CYS A 15 -8.61 3.99 8.80
N ASP A 16 -9.79 3.69 9.35
CA ASP A 16 -11.09 3.83 8.69
C ASP A 16 -11.77 5.17 8.99
N THR A 17 -11.09 6.11 9.65
CA THR A 17 -11.68 7.42 9.97
C THR A 17 -11.68 8.36 8.75
N ASP A 18 -12.82 8.96 8.45
CA ASP A 18 -12.94 10.12 7.58
C ASP A 18 -12.41 11.37 8.30
N VAL A 19 -11.13 11.67 8.06
CA VAL A 19 -10.42 12.78 8.72
C VAL A 19 -10.95 14.14 8.26
N GLU A 20 -11.28 14.28 6.98
CA GLU A 20 -11.78 15.55 6.42
C GLU A 20 -13.11 15.93 7.07
N ARG A 21 -14.07 14.99 7.06
CA ARG A 21 -15.37 15.21 7.67
C ARG A 21 -15.29 15.38 9.19
N ARG A 22 -14.33 14.71 9.84
CA ARG A 22 -14.06 14.95 11.27
C ARG A 22 -13.62 16.39 11.52
N LEU A 23 -12.75 16.94 10.69
CA LEU A 23 -12.28 18.33 10.83
C LEU A 23 -13.41 19.33 10.61
N GLU A 24 -14.32 19.06 9.66
CA GLU A 24 -15.47 19.91 9.37
C GLU A 24 -16.56 19.88 10.44
N THR A 25 -16.88 18.69 10.94
CA THR A 25 -18.07 18.46 11.78
C THR A 25 -17.75 18.27 13.27
N GLY A 26 -16.49 18.04 13.61
CA GLY A 26 -16.05 17.67 14.96
C GLY A 26 -16.50 16.28 15.42
N LYS A 27 -17.12 15.49 14.54
CA LYS A 27 -17.65 14.15 14.83
C LYS A 27 -16.87 13.07 14.09
N TRP A 28 -16.90 11.85 14.62
CA TRP A 28 -16.20 10.71 14.04
C TRP A 28 -17.09 9.95 13.05
N TYR A 29 -16.56 9.75 11.86
CA TYR A 29 -17.21 9.06 10.75
C TYR A 29 -16.25 8.04 10.15
N HIS A 30 -16.82 6.94 9.65
CA HIS A 30 -16.13 5.99 8.80
C HIS A 30 -15.87 6.61 7.42
N LEU A 31 -14.89 6.10 6.68
CA LEU A 31 -14.61 6.52 5.30
C LEU A 31 -15.81 6.33 4.35
N ASP A 32 -16.70 5.39 4.65
CA ASP A 32 -17.96 5.21 3.91
C ASP A 32 -19.07 6.23 4.26
N GLY A 33 -18.76 7.16 5.17
CA GLY A 33 -19.65 8.24 5.59
C GLY A 33 -20.63 7.86 6.71
N ARG A 34 -20.63 6.63 7.22
CA ARG A 34 -21.43 6.25 8.40
C ARG A 34 -20.85 6.90 9.67
N PRO A 35 -21.68 7.42 10.59
CA PRO A 35 -21.18 7.88 11.88
C PRO A 35 -20.71 6.70 12.73
N PHE A 36 -19.69 6.92 13.56
CA PHE A 36 -19.24 5.92 14.53
C PHE A 36 -20.37 5.58 15.51
N SER A 37 -20.53 4.29 15.79
CA SER A 37 -21.40 3.77 16.85
C SER A 37 -20.94 4.22 18.24
N LYS A 38 -21.78 3.96 19.26
CA LYS A 38 -21.45 4.31 20.65
C LYS A 38 -20.20 3.58 21.17
N ASP A 39 -20.02 2.33 20.74
CA ASP A 39 -18.88 1.50 21.16
C ASP A 39 -17.60 1.99 20.50
N GLU A 40 -17.64 2.29 19.20
CA GLU A 40 -16.51 2.85 18.45
C GLU A 40 -16.11 4.23 18.98
N GLN A 41 -17.08 5.10 19.29
CA GLN A 41 -16.80 6.38 19.94
C GLN A 41 -16.14 6.19 21.33
N SER A 42 -16.55 5.16 22.07
CA SER A 42 -15.97 4.84 23.38
C SER A 42 -14.54 4.32 23.26
N LEU A 43 -14.23 3.58 22.19
CA LEU A 43 -12.88 3.11 21.86
C LEU A 43 -11.97 4.27 21.45
N ILE A 44 -12.40 5.12 20.51
CA ILE A 44 -11.61 6.26 20.04
C ILE A 44 -11.30 7.27 21.16
N ARG A 45 -12.21 7.46 22.13
CA ARG A 45 -11.93 8.32 23.29
C ARG A 45 -10.78 7.80 24.17
N LYS A 46 -10.41 6.53 24.06
CA LYS A 46 -9.34 5.89 24.82
C LYS A 46 -8.04 5.75 24.03
N VAL A 47 -7.98 6.28 22.81
CA VAL A 47 -6.82 6.17 21.91
C VAL A 47 -5.54 6.66 22.61
N THR A 48 -4.45 5.92 22.43
CA THR A 48 -3.13 6.29 22.94
C THR A 48 -2.25 6.84 21.82
N ARG A 49 -1.10 7.40 22.20
CA ARG A 49 -0.07 7.79 21.24
C ARG A 49 0.43 6.60 20.42
N ASP A 50 0.51 5.41 21.04
CA ASP A 50 1.00 4.20 20.37
C ASP A 50 0.01 3.72 19.30
N ASP A 51 -1.31 3.82 19.56
CA ASP A 51 -2.33 3.51 18.54
C ASP A 51 -2.21 4.45 17.32
N PHE A 52 -1.99 5.75 17.55
CA PHE A 52 -1.77 6.70 16.45
C PHE A 52 -0.48 6.43 15.67
N ALA A 53 0.60 6.10 16.38
CA ALA A 53 1.89 5.77 15.75
C ALA A 53 1.76 4.51 14.88
N GLU A 54 1.03 3.50 15.35
CA GLU A 54 0.77 2.30 14.58
C GLU A 54 -0.14 2.57 13.38
N ALA A 55 -1.23 3.31 13.54
CA ALA A 55 -2.10 3.68 12.41
C ALA A 55 -1.35 4.45 11.32
N ARG A 56 -0.45 5.37 11.69
CA ARG A 56 0.43 6.06 10.74
C ARG A 56 1.38 5.08 10.05
N THR A 57 1.92 4.09 10.77
CA THR A 57 2.78 3.05 10.20
C THR A 57 2.01 2.20 9.18
N GLN A 58 0.75 1.86 9.46
CA GLN A 58 -0.12 1.14 8.52
C GLN A 58 -0.34 1.93 7.22
N HIS A 59 -0.67 3.23 7.31
CA HIS A 59 -0.79 4.07 6.11
C HIS A 59 0.52 4.16 5.33
N LYS A 60 1.65 4.33 6.02
CA LYS A 60 2.97 4.40 5.36
C LYS A 60 3.29 3.12 4.59
N ARG A 61 3.03 1.94 5.16
CA ARG A 61 3.25 0.67 4.44
C ARG A 61 2.40 0.57 3.18
N TYR A 62 1.16 1.05 3.25
CA TYR A 62 0.29 1.08 2.08
C TYR A 62 0.76 2.09 1.03
N GLU A 63 1.22 3.28 1.43
CA GLU A 63 1.83 4.26 0.53
C GLU A 63 3.09 3.69 -0.13
N ASP A 64 3.96 3.02 0.63
CA ASP A 64 5.16 2.37 0.11
C ASP A 64 4.79 1.26 -0.90
N TYR A 65 3.80 0.42 -0.59
CA TYR A 65 3.27 -0.58 -1.54
C TYR A 65 2.74 0.08 -2.81
N ARG A 66 1.90 1.11 -2.70
CA ARG A 66 1.35 1.83 -3.85
C ARG A 66 2.44 2.45 -4.70
N ARG A 67 3.43 3.07 -4.08
CA ARG A 67 4.58 3.63 -4.79
C ARG A 67 5.31 2.57 -5.59
N THR A 68 5.57 1.39 -5.03
CA THR A 68 6.19 0.27 -5.76
C THR A 68 5.36 -0.14 -6.99
N MET A 69 4.03 -0.19 -6.87
CA MET A 69 3.15 -0.52 -8.00
C MET A 69 3.15 0.59 -9.06
N ASP A 70 3.10 1.85 -8.63
CA ASP A 70 3.09 3.03 -9.52
C ASP A 70 4.42 3.20 -10.26
N GLU A 71 5.55 2.83 -9.63
CA GLU A 71 6.90 2.89 -10.21
C GLU A 71 7.26 1.66 -11.08
N ALA A 72 6.47 0.57 -11.02
CA ALA A 72 6.76 -0.68 -11.72
C ALA A 72 6.87 -0.54 -13.26
N PRO A 73 6.04 0.27 -13.96
CA PRO A 73 6.20 0.50 -15.40
C PRO A 73 7.54 1.14 -15.77
N ASP A 74 7.97 2.16 -15.03
CA ASP A 74 9.25 2.84 -15.27
C ASP A 74 10.43 1.89 -14.97
N ALA A 75 10.31 1.09 -13.90
CA ALA A 75 11.28 0.04 -13.58
C ALA A 75 11.38 -1.02 -14.69
N LEU A 76 10.25 -1.45 -15.26
CA LEU A 76 10.22 -2.38 -16.40
C LEU A 76 10.91 -1.78 -17.63
N ASP A 77 10.64 -0.53 -17.97
CA ASP A 77 11.28 0.14 -19.10
C ASP A 77 12.80 0.23 -18.92
N GLN A 78 13.25 0.62 -17.72
CA GLN A 78 14.67 0.68 -17.38
C GLN A 78 15.33 -0.71 -17.44
N PHE A 79 14.63 -1.73 -16.93
CA PHE A 79 15.10 -3.11 -16.95
C PHE A 79 15.27 -3.65 -18.38
N LEU A 80 14.32 -3.35 -19.28
CA LEU A 80 14.34 -3.84 -20.65
C LEU A 80 15.30 -3.06 -21.57
N ALA A 81 15.60 -1.79 -21.26
CA ALA A 81 16.46 -0.92 -22.05
C ALA A 81 17.77 -1.57 -22.56
N PRO A 82 18.62 -2.20 -21.71
CA PRO A 82 19.87 -2.81 -22.19
C PRO A 82 19.66 -3.98 -23.16
N PHE A 83 18.54 -4.70 -23.07
CA PHE A 83 18.24 -5.79 -24.01
C PHE A 83 17.79 -5.24 -25.36
N TRP A 84 17.00 -4.16 -25.35
CA TRP A 84 16.55 -3.50 -26.58
C TRP A 84 17.70 -2.98 -27.45
N GLU A 85 18.75 -2.47 -26.83
CA GLU A 85 19.92 -1.96 -27.54
C GLU A 85 20.74 -3.05 -28.22
N ARG A 86 20.60 -4.31 -27.78
CA ARG A 86 21.29 -5.47 -28.37
C ARG A 86 20.51 -6.10 -29.53
N LEU A 87 19.26 -5.70 -29.74
CA LEU A 87 18.37 -6.32 -30.72
C LEU A 87 18.18 -5.46 -31.97
N ALA A 88 18.42 -6.06 -33.13
CA ALA A 88 18.06 -5.45 -34.41
C ALA A 88 16.53 -5.29 -34.59
N VAL A 89 15.75 -6.19 -33.97
CA VAL A 89 14.28 -6.17 -33.97
C VAL A 89 13.78 -6.11 -32.54
N LYS A 90 13.26 -4.94 -32.13
CA LYS A 90 12.76 -4.66 -30.78
C LYS A 90 11.39 -5.30 -30.55
N ARG A 91 11.38 -6.60 -30.22
CA ARG A 91 10.20 -7.37 -29.80
C ARG A 91 10.45 -8.08 -28.48
N LEU A 92 9.46 -8.12 -27.59
CA LEU A 92 9.63 -8.68 -26.23
C LEU A 92 10.03 -10.15 -26.25
N GLY A 93 9.45 -10.94 -27.16
CA GLY A 93 9.86 -12.34 -27.34
C GLY A 93 11.35 -12.50 -27.63
N ASN A 94 11.95 -11.58 -28.41
CA ASN A 94 13.38 -11.61 -28.72
C ASN A 94 14.24 -11.18 -27.51
N VAL A 95 13.72 -10.32 -26.62
CA VAL A 95 14.41 -9.95 -25.38
C VAL A 95 14.46 -11.12 -24.42
N VAL A 96 13.36 -11.85 -24.28
CA VAL A 96 13.27 -13.03 -23.40
C VAL A 96 14.28 -14.11 -23.78
N GLU A 97 14.61 -14.23 -25.08
CA GLU A 97 15.65 -15.15 -25.57
C GLU A 97 17.08 -14.74 -25.14
N LEU A 98 17.31 -13.45 -24.85
CA LEU A 98 18.60 -12.95 -24.36
C LEU A 98 18.77 -13.08 -22.84
N MET A 99 17.68 -13.35 -22.13
CA MET A 99 17.66 -13.36 -20.67
C MET A 99 18.13 -14.69 -20.09
N ASN A 100 18.84 -14.61 -18.97
CA ASN A 100 19.07 -15.75 -18.10
C ASN A 100 17.85 -16.03 -17.21
N GLU A 101 17.96 -17.00 -16.30
CA GLU A 101 16.87 -17.38 -15.41
C GLU A 101 16.50 -16.29 -14.40
N ASP A 102 17.49 -15.64 -13.79
CA ASP A 102 17.28 -14.56 -12.82
C ASP A 102 16.63 -13.34 -13.50
N GLU A 103 17.07 -12.99 -14.71
CA GLU A 103 16.50 -11.90 -15.51
C GLU A 103 15.05 -12.21 -15.93
N ARG A 104 14.73 -13.48 -16.24
CA ARG A 104 13.35 -13.88 -16.50
C ARG A 104 12.48 -13.80 -15.25
N ALA A 105 13.01 -14.21 -14.10
CA ALA A 105 12.30 -14.09 -12.83
C ALA A 105 12.00 -12.62 -12.47
N GLU A 106 12.95 -11.71 -12.72
CA GLU A 106 12.76 -10.27 -12.52
C GLU A 106 11.72 -9.70 -13.51
N LEU A 107 11.76 -10.12 -14.78
CA LEU A 107 10.74 -9.73 -15.76
C LEU A 107 9.34 -10.16 -15.30
N ASP A 108 9.18 -11.41 -14.88
CA ASP A 108 7.92 -11.95 -14.39
C ASP A 108 7.44 -11.20 -13.13
N HIS A 109 8.36 -10.84 -12.23
CA HIS A 109 8.07 -10.04 -11.05
C HIS A 109 7.52 -8.66 -11.42
N LEU A 110 8.22 -7.91 -12.27
CA LEU A 110 7.82 -6.56 -12.70
C LEU A 110 6.50 -6.58 -13.47
N LEU A 111 6.31 -7.58 -14.35
CA LEU A 111 5.03 -7.77 -15.04
C LEU A 111 3.91 -8.07 -14.04
N GLY A 112 4.17 -8.91 -13.03
CA GLY A 112 3.23 -9.18 -11.94
C GLY A 112 2.76 -7.90 -11.24
N LEU A 113 3.69 -6.99 -10.91
CA LEU A 113 3.35 -5.70 -10.29
C LEU A 113 2.48 -4.81 -11.19
N ILE A 114 2.62 -4.90 -12.51
CA ILE A 114 1.87 -4.05 -13.46
C ILE A 114 0.48 -4.62 -13.76
N VAL A 115 0.37 -5.94 -13.88
CA VAL A 115 -0.91 -6.58 -14.24
C VAL A 115 -1.83 -6.78 -13.04
N ASP A 116 -1.27 -6.92 -11.84
CA ASP A 116 -2.07 -7.13 -10.65
C ASP A 116 -2.78 -5.83 -10.24
N PRO A 117 -4.09 -5.88 -9.96
CA PRO A 117 -4.81 -4.71 -9.50
C PRO A 117 -4.26 -4.25 -8.16
N ILE A 118 -4.12 -2.94 -7.98
CA ILE A 118 -3.71 -2.34 -6.71
C ILE A 118 -4.71 -2.78 -5.63
N ARG A 119 -4.18 -3.45 -4.60
CA ARG A 119 -5.00 -3.90 -3.48
C ARG A 119 -5.56 -2.68 -2.73
N PRO A 120 -6.83 -2.69 -2.31
CA PRO A 120 -7.38 -1.62 -1.48
C PRO A 120 -6.67 -1.62 -0.11
N PHE A 121 -6.63 -0.44 0.53
CA PHE A 121 -6.07 -0.32 1.86
C PHE A 121 -6.86 -1.20 2.85
N THR A 122 -6.13 -2.02 3.61
CA THR A 122 -6.65 -2.87 4.69
C THR A 122 -5.57 -2.90 5.77
N PRO A 123 -5.84 -2.41 7.00
CA PRO A 123 -4.87 -2.42 8.07
C PRO A 123 -4.31 -3.83 8.32
N TYR A 124 -3.00 -3.94 8.55
CA TYR A 124 -2.26 -5.18 8.78
C TYR A 124 -2.17 -6.15 7.59
N ALA A 125 -2.49 -5.71 6.37
CA ALA A 125 -2.36 -6.50 5.15
C ALA A 125 -1.09 -6.18 4.31
N PHE A 126 -0.27 -5.23 4.76
CA PHE A 126 0.92 -4.71 4.07
C PHE A 126 2.15 -4.65 4.99
#